data_AF-A0A933REW3-F1
#
_entry.id   AF-A0A933REW3-F1
#
_cell.length_a   1.000
_cell.length_b   1.000
_cell.length_c   1.000
_cell.angle_alpha   90.00
_cell.angle_beta   90.00
_cell.angle_gamma   90.00
#
_symmetry.space_group_name_H-M   'P 1'
#
loop_
_entity.id
_entity.type
_entity.pdbx_description
1 polymer ?
#
loop_
_entity_poly.entity_id
_entity_poly.type
_entity_poly.pdbx_seq_one_letter_code
_entity_poly.pdbx_strand_id
1 'polypeptide(L)'
;MSRKILSLATAAVAAASFAPAAGAAGDAPAKLKVEGAYLYVDHLAASDQDFVRVVFQTADPLDRRYDGAIRAGVKIEGVASSIASVKRGGTCYTGATQIRGGRIATIDADGDVVRRKPKVGGKYAVQFSTRDGQKVTRTLTLRAERKGDDSGKPLGC
;
A
#
# COMPACT_ATOMS: atom_id res chain seq x y z
N MET A 1 60.60 -40.65 36.21
CA MET A 1 60.47 -39.99 34.89
C MET A 1 59.65 -40.89 33.97
N SER A 2 58.38 -40.57 33.75
CA SER A 2 57.54 -41.22 32.73
C SER A 2 56.24 -40.45 32.53
N ARG A 3 55.87 -40.28 31.25
CA ARG A 3 54.52 -40.26 30.63
C ARG A 3 54.64 -39.41 29.35
N LYS A 4 54.85 -40.01 28.16
CA LYS A 4 53.88 -40.63 27.24
C LYS A 4 52.66 -39.74 26.92
N ILE A 5 52.67 -39.24 25.70
CA ILE A 5 51.63 -38.49 24.98
C ILE A 5 50.67 -39.47 24.30
N LEU A 6 49.41 -39.03 24.09
CA LEU A 6 48.33 -39.44 23.16
C LEU A 6 47.03 -39.66 23.95
N SER A 7 45.82 -39.31 23.50
CA SER A 7 45.26 -38.53 22.39
C SER A 7 43.75 -38.38 22.67
N LEU A 8 43.07 -37.52 21.91
CA LEU A 8 41.61 -37.41 21.71
C LEU A 8 40.80 -36.75 22.84
N ALA A 9 40.85 -35.41 22.88
CA ALA A 9 39.78 -34.62 23.47
C ALA A 9 38.75 -34.30 22.38
N THR A 10 37.58 -34.91 22.50
CA THR A 10 36.37 -34.62 21.72
C THR A 10 36.00 -33.15 21.94
N ALA A 11 36.05 -32.33 20.89
CA ALA A 11 35.53 -30.97 20.93
C ALA A 11 34.00 -31.04 21.04
N ALA A 12 33.48 -30.90 22.25
CA ALA A 12 32.08 -30.61 22.48
C ALA A 12 31.79 -29.23 21.89
N VAL A 13 31.22 -29.21 20.68
CA VAL A 13 30.62 -28.00 20.12
C VAL A 13 29.46 -27.66 21.02
N ALA A 14 29.65 -26.69 21.92
CA ALA A 14 28.55 -26.05 22.62
C ALA A 14 27.66 -25.41 21.54
N ALA A 15 26.56 -26.10 21.21
CA ALA A 15 25.47 -25.53 20.47
C ALA A 15 24.97 -24.34 21.30
N ALA A 16 25.42 -23.14 20.93
CA ALA A 16 24.74 -21.91 21.29
C ALA A 16 23.35 -22.02 20.66
N SER A 17 22.43 -22.61 21.40
CA SER A 17 21.01 -22.51 21.15
C SER A 17 20.72 -21.02 21.25
N PHE A 18 20.57 -20.37 20.10
CA PHE A 18 19.81 -19.14 20.01
C PHE A 18 18.42 -19.50 20.52
N ALA A 19 18.20 -19.32 21.82
CA ALA A 19 16.87 -19.26 22.37
C ALA A 19 16.11 -18.26 21.49
N PRO A 20 14.97 -18.62 20.88
CA PRO A 20 14.10 -17.60 20.35
C PRO A 20 13.77 -16.72 21.54
N ALA A 21 14.29 -15.49 21.54
CA ALA A 21 13.81 -14.45 22.41
C ALA A 21 12.29 -14.54 22.31
N ALA A 22 11.65 -14.87 23.43
CA ALA A 22 10.21 -14.87 23.54
C ALA A 22 9.80 -13.45 23.14
N GLY A 23 9.46 -13.30 21.87
CA GLY A 23 8.95 -12.07 21.32
C GLY A 23 7.78 -11.73 22.20
N ALA A 24 7.85 -10.57 22.85
CA ALA A 24 6.68 -9.96 23.45
C ALA A 24 5.50 -10.27 22.51
N ALA A 25 4.43 -10.81 23.08
CA ALA A 25 3.14 -10.86 22.40
C ALA A 25 2.73 -9.39 22.17
N GLY A 26 3.37 -8.77 21.19
CA GLY A 26 3.06 -7.45 20.70
C GLY A 26 1.71 -7.59 20.05
N ASP A 27 0.78 -6.79 20.55
CA ASP A 27 -0.57 -6.64 20.03
C ASP A 27 -0.59 -6.85 18.52
N ALA A 28 -1.54 -7.68 18.06
CA ALA A 28 -1.76 -7.89 16.64
C ALA A 28 -1.75 -6.52 15.94
N PRO A 29 -0.97 -6.34 14.85
CA PRO A 29 -0.76 -5.03 14.25
C PRO A 29 -2.13 -4.39 13.95
N ALA A 30 -2.38 -3.22 14.55
CA ALA A 30 -3.67 -2.54 14.51
C ALA A 30 -4.11 -2.36 13.05
N LYS A 31 -5.19 -3.03 12.62
CA LYS A 31 -5.62 -3.04 11.21
C LYS A 31 -5.72 -1.61 10.65
N LEU A 32 -5.21 -1.40 9.43
CA LEU A 32 -5.34 -0.14 8.70
C LEU A 32 -6.81 0.30 8.67
N LYS A 33 -7.12 1.42 9.33
CA LYS A 33 -8.47 1.97 9.37
C LYS A 33 -8.63 3.01 8.28
N VAL A 34 -9.20 2.60 7.15
CA VAL A 34 -9.68 3.53 6.13
C VAL A 34 -11.07 3.99 6.56
N GLU A 35 -11.30 5.28 6.73
CA GLU A 35 -12.60 5.82 7.15
C GLU A 35 -13.49 6.02 5.91
N GLY A 36 -13.02 6.83 4.98
CA GLY A 36 -13.69 7.07 3.70
C GLY A 36 -12.76 6.88 2.51
N ALA A 37 -13.35 6.56 1.36
CA ALA A 37 -12.63 6.52 0.09
C ALA A 37 -13.60 6.76 -1.08
N TYR A 38 -13.12 7.41 -2.13
CA TYR A 38 -13.85 7.56 -3.39
C TYR A 38 -12.90 7.49 -4.59
N LEU A 39 -13.45 7.11 -5.74
CA LEU A 39 -12.72 6.91 -6.98
C LEU A 39 -13.34 7.76 -8.08
N TYR A 40 -12.54 8.50 -8.82
CA TYR A 40 -13.03 9.36 -9.91
C TYR A 40 -12.07 9.35 -11.11
N VAL A 41 -12.59 9.76 -12.26
CA VAL A 41 -11.77 10.12 -13.42
C VAL A 41 -11.32 11.56 -13.22
N ASP A 42 -10.02 11.78 -13.27
CA ASP A 42 -9.33 13.07 -13.11
C ASP A 42 -8.70 13.46 -14.46
N HIS A 43 -8.79 14.73 -14.83
CA HIS A 43 -8.09 15.28 -15.99
C HIS A 43 -7.07 16.33 -15.55
N LEU A 44 -5.78 15.99 -15.67
CA LEU A 44 -4.70 16.90 -15.35
C LEU A 44 -4.37 17.80 -16.55
N ALA A 45 -5.00 18.98 -16.59
CA ALA A 45 -4.86 19.96 -17.66
C ALA A 45 -3.40 20.37 -17.95
N ALA A 46 -2.53 20.41 -16.92
CA ALA A 46 -1.13 20.82 -17.08
C ALA A 46 -0.30 19.85 -17.94
N SER A 47 -0.72 18.59 -18.04
CA SER A 47 -0.03 17.55 -18.79
C SER A 47 -0.88 16.92 -19.89
N ASP A 48 -2.14 17.35 -20.04
CA ASP A 48 -3.15 16.73 -20.90
C ASP A 48 -3.25 15.21 -20.69
N GLN A 49 -3.37 14.81 -19.41
CA GLN A 49 -3.41 13.39 -19.02
C GLN A 49 -4.62 13.07 -18.18
N ASP A 50 -5.28 11.99 -18.54
CA ASP A 50 -6.39 11.44 -17.76
C ASP A 50 -5.89 10.37 -16.79
N PHE A 51 -6.50 10.33 -15.60
CA PHE A 51 -6.21 9.37 -14.56
C PHE A 51 -7.49 8.78 -13.99
N VAL A 52 -7.42 7.54 -13.53
CA VAL A 52 -8.33 7.07 -12.48
C VAL A 52 -7.65 7.32 -11.15
N ARG A 53 -8.23 8.21 -10.35
CA ARG A 53 -7.69 8.64 -9.07
C ARG A 53 -8.58 8.19 -7.93
N VAL A 54 -7.96 7.63 -6.91
CA VAL A 54 -8.59 7.37 -5.62
C VAL A 54 -8.13 8.43 -4.62
N VAL A 55 -9.05 8.86 -3.78
CA VAL A 55 -8.75 9.61 -2.57
C VAL A 55 -9.35 8.87 -1.39
N PHE A 56 -8.58 8.75 -0.32
CA PHE A 56 -8.98 8.03 0.88
C PHE A 56 -8.45 8.71 2.13
N GLN A 57 -9.20 8.54 3.21
CA GLN A 57 -8.87 9.04 4.54
C GLN A 57 -8.63 7.87 5.47
N THR A 58 -7.59 7.97 6.29
CA THR A 58 -7.33 7.02 7.38
C THR A 58 -7.66 7.65 8.72
N ALA A 59 -7.95 6.83 9.73
CA ALA A 59 -8.19 7.31 11.10
C ALA A 59 -6.92 7.96 11.67
N ASP A 60 -5.78 7.31 11.44
CA ASP A 60 -4.47 7.75 11.92
C ASP A 60 -3.57 8.13 10.74
N PRO A 61 -2.64 9.09 10.90
CA PRO A 61 -1.67 9.41 9.86
C PRO A 61 -0.84 8.18 9.46
N LEU A 62 -0.73 7.94 8.15
CA LEU A 62 0.16 6.92 7.60
C LEU A 62 1.62 7.27 7.89
N ASP A 63 2.35 6.23 8.29
CA ASP A 63 3.79 6.26 8.51
C ASP A 63 4.54 6.83 7.32
N ARG A 64 5.58 7.61 7.62
CA ARG A 64 6.49 8.17 6.62
C ARG A 64 7.92 7.75 6.91
N ARG A 65 8.72 7.70 5.85
CA ARG A 65 10.18 7.61 5.94
C ARG A 65 10.76 8.98 6.30
N TYR A 66 12.04 9.00 6.66
CA TYR A 66 12.79 10.22 6.98
C TYR A 66 12.84 11.22 5.81
N ASP A 67 12.77 10.73 4.56
CA ASP A 67 12.73 11.52 3.33
C ASP A 67 11.32 12.09 3.02
N GLY A 68 10.33 11.79 3.86
CA GLY A 68 8.94 12.23 3.70
C GLY A 68 8.07 11.31 2.84
N ALA A 69 8.62 10.25 2.24
CA ALA A 69 7.87 9.28 1.46
C ALA A 69 6.91 8.47 2.35
N ILE A 70 5.69 8.27 1.87
CA ILE A 70 4.64 7.54 2.59
C ILE A 70 4.96 6.04 2.55
N ARG A 71 4.96 5.36 3.69
CA ARG A 71 5.19 3.92 3.82
C ARG A 71 3.91 3.12 3.60
N ALA A 72 3.21 3.42 2.51
CA ALA A 72 1.97 2.77 2.14
C ALA A 72 1.89 2.60 0.62
N GLY A 73 0.91 1.82 0.19
CA GLY A 73 0.66 1.51 -1.21
C GLY A 73 -0.83 1.56 -1.51
N VAL A 74 -1.13 1.86 -2.77
CA VAL A 74 -2.46 1.77 -3.33
C VAL A 74 -2.38 0.88 -4.57
N LYS A 75 -3.35 -0.03 -4.73
CA LYS A 75 -3.55 -0.76 -5.97
C LYS A 75 -4.96 -0.54 -6.48
N ILE A 76 -5.10 -0.25 -7.76
CA ILE A 76 -6.39 -0.13 -8.45
C ILE A 76 -6.46 -1.30 -9.43
N GLU A 77 -7.48 -2.17 -9.28
CA GLU A 77 -7.61 -3.41 -10.08
C GLU A 77 -6.35 -4.27 -10.05
N GLY A 78 -5.74 -4.42 -8.86
CA GLY A 78 -4.53 -5.22 -8.66
C GLY A 78 -3.22 -4.55 -9.10
N VAL A 79 -3.27 -3.44 -9.84
CA VAL A 79 -2.07 -2.74 -10.32
C VAL A 79 -1.65 -1.64 -9.34
N ALA A 80 -0.37 -1.66 -8.97
CA ALA A 80 0.22 -0.66 -8.09
C ALA A 80 0.11 0.75 -8.68
N SER A 81 -0.35 1.69 -7.86
CA SER A 81 -0.51 3.09 -8.19
C SER A 81 0.43 3.93 -7.32
N SER A 82 0.84 5.09 -7.82
CA SER A 82 1.56 6.05 -6.98
C SER A 82 0.68 6.49 -5.81
N ILE A 83 1.30 6.85 -4.69
CA ILE A 83 0.61 7.39 -3.52
C ILE A 83 1.20 8.76 -3.17
N ALA A 84 0.33 9.69 -2.83
CA ALA A 84 0.69 11.02 -2.34
C ALA A 84 -0.26 11.45 -1.23
N SER A 85 0.07 12.55 -0.55
CA SER A 85 -0.85 13.20 0.38
C SER A 85 -1.68 14.22 -0.35
N VAL A 86 -2.98 14.27 -0.05
CA VAL A 86 -3.85 15.36 -0.49
C VAL A 86 -3.41 16.67 0.17
N LYS A 87 -3.13 16.60 1.48
CA LYS A 87 -2.56 17.69 2.27
C LYS A 87 -1.45 17.15 3.16
N ARG A 88 -0.30 17.84 3.17
CA ARG A 88 0.85 17.43 3.99
C ARG A 88 0.47 17.47 5.48
N GLY A 89 0.85 16.43 6.22
CA GLY A 89 0.57 16.31 7.66
C GLY A 89 -0.87 15.92 8.03
N GLY A 90 -1.76 15.73 7.05
CA GLY A 90 -3.11 15.22 7.29
C GLY A 90 -3.22 13.70 7.15
N THR A 91 -4.45 13.20 7.29
CA THR A 91 -4.81 11.78 7.14
C THR A 91 -5.44 11.46 5.78
N CYS A 92 -5.38 12.40 4.83
CA CYS A 92 -5.93 12.24 3.50
C CYS A 92 -4.83 11.99 2.46
N TYR A 93 -5.05 10.94 1.68
CA TYR A 93 -4.10 10.43 0.71
C TYR A 93 -4.78 10.21 -0.63
N THR A 94 -3.98 10.26 -1.69
CA THR A 94 -4.42 10.01 -3.05
C THR A 94 -3.52 8.98 -3.70
N GLY A 95 -4.09 8.20 -4.62
CA GLY A 95 -3.31 7.42 -5.57
C GLY A 95 -3.94 7.45 -6.94
N ALA A 96 -3.14 7.31 -7.98
CA ALA A 96 -3.61 7.44 -9.36
C ALA A 96 -2.99 6.41 -10.28
N THR A 97 -3.81 5.93 -11.23
CA THR A 97 -3.38 5.14 -12.38
C THR A 97 -3.69 5.89 -13.65
N GLN A 98 -2.72 6.00 -14.54
CA GLN A 98 -2.85 6.76 -15.78
C GLN A 98 -3.73 6.01 -16.79
N ILE A 99 -4.63 6.74 -17.44
CA ILE A 99 -5.38 6.26 -18.59
C ILE A 99 -4.52 6.48 -19.83
N ARG A 100 -4.00 5.39 -20.41
CA ARG A 100 -3.19 5.43 -21.64
C ARG A 100 -3.99 4.86 -22.80
N GLY A 101 -4.15 5.63 -23.88
CA GLY A 101 -4.96 5.23 -25.03
C GLY A 101 -6.41 4.91 -24.65
N GLY A 102 -6.96 5.64 -23.68
CA GLY A 102 -8.32 5.42 -23.16
C GLY A 102 -8.48 4.17 -22.29
N ARG A 103 -7.39 3.57 -21.80
CA ARG A 103 -7.41 2.34 -20.99
C ARG A 103 -6.50 2.41 -19.76
N ILE A 104 -6.95 1.82 -18.66
CA ILE A 104 -6.12 1.58 -17.46
C ILE A 104 -5.55 0.16 -17.48
N ALA A 105 -4.41 -0.03 -16.81
CA ALA A 105 -3.90 -1.36 -16.53
C ALA A 105 -4.70 -2.00 -15.39
N THR A 106 -5.01 -3.29 -15.52
CA THR A 106 -5.73 -4.12 -14.54
C THR A 106 -5.11 -5.51 -14.52
N ILE A 107 -5.26 -6.24 -13.42
CA ILE A 107 -4.94 -7.67 -13.34
C ILE A 107 -6.19 -8.48 -13.66
N ASP A 108 -6.11 -9.46 -14.57
CA ASP A 108 -7.21 -10.38 -14.86
C ASP A 108 -7.24 -11.59 -13.89
N ALA A 109 -8.11 -12.57 -14.20
CA ALA A 109 -8.28 -13.74 -13.35
C ALA A 109 -7.05 -14.67 -13.36
N ASP A 110 -6.28 -14.65 -14.45
CA ASP A 110 -5.08 -15.46 -14.64
C ASP A 110 -3.83 -14.79 -14.04
N GLY A 111 -3.96 -13.53 -13.62
CA GLY A 111 -2.89 -12.75 -13.00
C GLY A 111 -2.13 -11.87 -13.98
N ASP A 112 -2.56 -11.82 -15.24
CA ASP A 112 -1.91 -11.07 -16.29
C ASP A 112 -2.32 -9.59 -16.30
N VAL A 113 -1.38 -8.73 -16.68
CA VAL A 113 -1.64 -7.30 -16.85
C VAL A 113 -2.35 -7.07 -18.18
N VAL A 114 -3.63 -6.72 -18.11
CA VAL A 114 -4.45 -6.37 -19.27
C VAL A 114 -4.86 -4.89 -19.23
N ARG A 115 -5.23 -4.33 -20.39
CA ARG A 115 -5.71 -2.95 -20.49
C ARG A 115 -7.20 -2.88 -20.77
N ARG A 116 -7.95 -2.24 -19.88
CA ARG A 116 -9.42 -2.12 -19.97
C ARG A 116 -9.84 -0.66 -19.97
N LYS A 117 -10.90 -0.33 -20.73
CA LYS A 117 -11.47 1.02 -20.73
C LYS A 117 -12.13 1.29 -19.37
N PRO A 118 -11.73 2.34 -18.63
CA PRO A 118 -12.43 2.69 -17.41
C PRO A 118 -13.86 3.15 -17.74
N LYS A 119 -14.83 2.76 -16.93
CA LYS A 119 -16.26 3.05 -17.12
C LYS A 119 -16.80 3.78 -15.89
N VAL A 120 -17.26 5.01 -16.09
CA VAL A 120 -18.01 5.75 -15.07
C VAL A 120 -19.26 4.95 -14.68
N GLY A 121 -19.53 4.83 -13.38
CA GLY A 121 -20.52 3.94 -12.79
C GLY A 121 -20.03 2.49 -12.58
N GLY A 122 -18.87 2.13 -13.13
CA GLY A 122 -18.24 0.82 -12.92
C GLY A 122 -17.72 0.66 -11.49
N LYS A 123 -17.70 -0.58 -11.01
CA LYS A 123 -17.12 -0.96 -9.71
C LYS A 123 -15.68 -1.38 -9.88
N TYR A 124 -14.81 -0.88 -9.01
CA TYR A 124 -13.38 -1.12 -9.06
C TYR A 124 -12.87 -1.57 -7.69
N ALA A 125 -12.02 -2.59 -7.66
CA ALA A 125 -11.32 -3.01 -6.46
C ALA A 125 -10.12 -2.11 -6.20
N VAL A 126 -10.11 -1.45 -5.05
CA VAL A 126 -8.97 -0.64 -4.59
C VAL A 126 -8.43 -1.23 -3.31
N GLN A 127 -7.16 -1.61 -3.32
CA GLN A 127 -6.44 -2.11 -2.15
C GLN A 127 -5.54 -1.02 -1.60
N PHE A 128 -5.68 -0.76 -0.31
CA PHE A 128 -4.79 0.10 0.48
C PHE A 128 -3.91 -0.81 1.33
N SER A 129 -2.62 -0.49 1.44
CA SER A 129 -1.70 -1.28 2.25
C SER A 129 -0.67 -0.43 2.96
N THR A 130 -0.24 -0.84 4.16
CA THR A 130 0.93 -0.26 4.84
C THR A 130 2.15 -1.13 4.62
N ARG A 131 3.35 -0.59 4.88
CA ARG A 131 4.61 -1.36 4.82
C ARG A 131 4.62 -2.54 5.80
N ASP A 132 3.93 -2.41 6.93
CA ASP A 132 3.91 -3.44 7.98
C ASP A 132 2.93 -4.58 7.66
N GLY A 133 2.43 -4.63 6.42
CA GLY A 133 1.66 -5.76 5.87
C GLY A 133 0.16 -5.65 6.05
N GLN A 134 -0.35 -4.58 6.66
CA GLN A 134 -1.79 -4.35 6.78
C GLN A 134 -2.39 -4.04 5.42
N LYS A 135 -3.55 -4.63 5.11
CA LYS A 135 -4.24 -4.44 3.83
C LYS A 135 -5.73 -4.30 4.05
N VAL A 136 -6.35 -3.39 3.29
CA VAL A 136 -7.81 -3.24 3.19
C VAL A 136 -8.17 -3.09 1.73
N THR A 137 -9.11 -3.91 1.25
CA THR A 137 -9.67 -3.77 -0.09
C THR A 137 -11.08 -3.19 0.00
N ARG A 138 -11.37 -2.17 -0.79
CA ARG A 138 -12.71 -1.61 -0.96
C ARG A 138 -13.13 -1.69 -2.43
N THR A 139 -14.38 -2.04 -2.66
CA THR A 139 -15.01 -1.87 -3.97
C THR A 139 -15.59 -0.48 -4.07
N LEU A 140 -15.07 0.35 -4.97
CA LEU A 140 -15.48 1.74 -5.16
C LEU A 140 -16.11 1.92 -6.53
N THR A 141 -17.13 2.76 -6.61
CA THR A 141 -17.73 3.15 -7.89
C THR A 141 -16.93 4.29 -8.49
N LEU A 142 -16.44 4.12 -9.72
CA LEU A 142 -15.80 5.18 -10.48
C LEU A 142 -16.85 6.23 -10.85
N ARG A 143 -16.62 7.48 -10.49
CA ARG A 143 -17.48 8.61 -10.90
C ARG A 143 -16.73 9.60 -11.79
N ALA A 144 -17.47 10.52 -12.40
CA ALA A 144 -16.86 11.71 -12.98
C ALA A 144 -16.30 12.61 -11.87
N GLU A 145 -15.29 13.39 -12.22
CA GLU A 145 -14.73 14.43 -11.36
C GLU A 145 -15.81 15.39 -10.87
N ARG A 146 -15.66 15.85 -9.63
CA ARG A 146 -16.45 16.94 -9.05
C ARG A 146 -15.51 17.97 -8.43
N LYS A 147 -15.99 19.21 -8.39
CA LYS A 147 -15.29 20.30 -7.72
C LYS A 147 -14.95 19.93 -6.27
N GLY A 148 -13.66 19.98 -5.95
CA GLY A 148 -13.13 19.69 -4.61
C GLY A 148 -12.61 18.26 -4.42
N ASP A 149 -12.75 17.38 -5.41
CA ASP A 149 -12.23 16.01 -5.34
C ASP A 149 -10.71 15.97 -5.11
N ASP A 150 -9.94 16.83 -5.77
CA ASP A 150 -8.48 16.87 -5.57
C ASP A 150 -8.08 17.36 -4.18
N SER A 151 -8.95 18.13 -3.53
CA SER A 151 -8.76 18.59 -2.15
C SER A 151 -9.23 17.60 -1.10
N GLY A 152 -9.80 16.46 -1.50
CA GLY A 152 -10.30 15.44 -0.58
C GLY A 152 -11.74 15.65 -0.11
N LYS A 153 -12.47 16.64 -0.64
CA LYS A 153 -13.92 16.75 -0.42
C LYS A 153 -14.57 15.62 -1.23
N PRO A 154 -15.41 14.75 -0.64
CA PRO A 154 -16.27 15.00 0.53
C PRO A 154 -15.77 14.45 1.88
N LEU A 155 -14.54 13.95 1.98
CA LEU A 155 -14.05 13.27 3.19
C LEU A 155 -13.67 14.20 4.35
N GLY A 156 -13.86 15.51 4.21
CA GLY A 156 -13.49 16.48 5.26
C GLY A 156 -11.99 16.71 5.39
N CYS A 157 -11.25 16.43 4.32
CA CYS A 157 -9.94 17.01 4.08
C CYS A 157 -10.10 18.54 3.79
#